data_AF-A0A6P6FP64-F1
#
_entry.id   AF-A0A6P6FP64-F1
#
_cell.length_a   1.000
_cell.length_b   1.000
_cell.length_c   1.000
_cell.angle_alpha   90.00
_cell.angle_beta   90.00
_cell.angle_gamma   90.00
#
_symmetry.space_group_name_H-M   'P 1'
#
loop_
_entity.id
_entity.type
_entity.pdbx_description
1 polymer ?
#
loop_
_entity_poly.entity_id
_entity_poly.type
_entity_poly.pdbx_seq_one_letter_code
_entity_poly.pdbx_strand_id
1 'polypeptide(L)'
;MAGHMSIVELLVQNMSPQDLEITDDDGFTALAVAIISNATRSIAECMVGKNARILTIKVYNMLPVAMAFRYGHKELGRYLYLVSLKECPDCLVRNPQDGATVICNAIYTQSFEVALDLLSKCKQLAITVESSPDSYPRPPVHALANLPSAFLSGCRLRFWQRWLYNIICIGSTCSGNIHTEFNNLPIYATHERSMTTGIKDLYDMKLVHDQTSKLLSRMCEMAKILDENKMRELHVIEALFLAVERGNVEFVRRMLNANPELGHRLL
;
A
#
# COMPACT_ATOMS: atom_id res chain seq x y z
N MET A 1 -19.06 -13.59 -8.52
CA MET A 1 -20.04 -14.38 -7.74
C MET A 1 -20.91 -13.43 -6.93
N ALA A 2 -22.21 -13.35 -7.21
CA ALA A 2 -23.12 -12.51 -6.44
C ALA A 2 -23.41 -13.14 -5.06
N GLY A 3 -22.95 -12.48 -4.00
CA GLY A 3 -23.79 -12.06 -2.85
C GLY A 3 -24.47 -13.08 -1.93
N HIS A 4 -24.38 -14.39 -2.12
CA HIS A 4 -25.01 -15.34 -1.20
C HIS A 4 -24.09 -15.75 -0.05
N MET A 5 -23.78 -14.82 0.85
CA MET A 5 -22.91 -15.05 2.01
C MET A 5 -23.30 -16.31 2.80
N SER A 6 -24.60 -16.55 2.99
CA SER A 6 -25.10 -17.74 3.69
C SER A 6 -24.74 -19.06 3.00
N ILE A 7 -24.65 -19.08 1.67
CA ILE A 7 -24.22 -20.26 0.91
C ILE A 7 -22.72 -20.46 1.11
N VAL A 8 -21.93 -19.38 1.02
CA VAL A 8 -20.48 -19.44 1.24
C VAL A 8 -20.16 -19.93 2.66
N GLU A 9 -20.82 -19.39 3.67
CA GLU A 9 -20.67 -19.84 5.06
C GLU A 9 -21.01 -21.32 5.22
N LEU A 10 -22.14 -21.76 4.64
CA LEU A 10 -22.55 -23.17 4.70
C LEU A 10 -21.51 -24.06 4.02
N LEU A 11 -20.98 -23.69 2.85
CA LEU A 11 -19.94 -24.44 2.16
C LEU A 11 -18.65 -24.51 2.99
N VAL A 12 -18.15 -23.37 3.47
CA VAL A 12 -16.91 -23.29 4.26
C VAL A 12 -17.04 -24.03 5.61
N GLN A 13 -18.23 -24.02 6.22
CA GLN A 13 -18.50 -24.80 7.43
C GLN A 13 -18.42 -26.30 7.19
N ASN A 14 -18.91 -26.79 6.04
CA ASN A 14 -18.89 -28.20 5.67
C ASN A 14 -17.54 -28.67 5.09
N MET A 15 -16.65 -27.76 4.70
CA MET A 15 -15.29 -28.07 4.27
C MET A 15 -14.36 -28.38 5.45
N SER A 16 -13.38 -29.25 5.25
CA SER A 16 -12.21 -29.34 6.11
C SER A 16 -11.25 -28.16 5.84
N PRO A 17 -10.34 -27.81 6.77
CA PRO A 17 -9.30 -26.82 6.50
C PRO A 17 -8.47 -27.14 5.24
N GLN A 18 -8.17 -28.42 5.01
CA GLN A 18 -7.38 -28.88 3.87
C GLN A 18 -8.12 -28.69 2.54
N ASP A 19 -9.45 -28.80 2.53
CA ASP A 19 -10.23 -28.56 1.31
C ASP A 19 -10.10 -27.12 0.81
N LEU A 20 -9.86 -26.15 1.70
CA LEU A 20 -9.60 -24.76 1.31
C LEU A 20 -8.20 -24.52 0.71
N GLU A 21 -7.28 -25.47 0.87
CA GLU A 21 -5.94 -25.42 0.26
C GLU A 21 -5.93 -25.98 -1.17
N ILE A 22 -7.00 -26.68 -1.57
CA ILE A 22 -7.14 -27.25 -2.91
C ILE A 22 -7.25 -26.12 -3.94
N THR A 23 -6.57 -26.31 -5.06
CA THR A 23 -6.63 -25.41 -6.22
C THR A 23 -7.53 -25.98 -7.31
N ASP A 24 -8.14 -25.10 -8.09
CA ASP A 24 -8.80 -25.48 -9.34
C ASP A 24 -7.78 -25.88 -10.44
N ASP A 25 -8.29 -26.21 -11.62
CA ASP A 25 -7.49 -26.65 -12.78
C ASP A 25 -6.48 -25.59 -13.27
N ASP A 26 -6.74 -24.32 -12.96
CA ASP A 26 -5.87 -23.18 -13.29
C ASP A 26 -4.89 -22.83 -12.15
N GLY A 27 -4.94 -23.58 -11.04
CA GLY A 27 -4.06 -23.40 -9.88
C GLY A 27 -4.54 -22.34 -8.88
N PHE A 28 -5.80 -21.89 -8.95
CA PHE A 28 -6.35 -20.93 -8.01
C PHE A 28 -6.95 -21.61 -6.78
N THR A 29 -6.60 -21.10 -5.60
CA THR A 29 -7.35 -21.41 -4.37
C THR A 29 -8.68 -20.68 -4.37
N ALA A 30 -9.64 -21.15 -3.55
CA ALA A 30 -10.92 -20.45 -3.35
C ALA A 30 -10.73 -18.99 -2.91
N LEU A 31 -9.71 -18.69 -2.10
CA LEU A 31 -9.39 -17.32 -1.71
C LEU A 31 -8.89 -16.48 -2.90
N ALA A 32 -8.07 -17.04 -3.79
CA ALA A 32 -7.58 -16.33 -4.97
C ALA A 32 -8.73 -16.02 -5.95
N VAL A 33 -9.67 -16.96 -6.16
CA VAL A 33 -10.88 -16.72 -6.95
C VAL A 33 -11.73 -15.60 -6.34
N ALA A 34 -11.88 -15.59 -5.02
CA ALA A 34 -12.60 -14.53 -4.31
C ALA A 34 -11.92 -13.16 -4.46
N ILE A 35 -10.58 -13.11 -4.43
CA ILE A 35 -9.82 -11.90 -4.71
C ILE A 35 -10.08 -11.41 -6.13
N ILE A 36 -9.88 -12.24 -7.15
CA ILE A 36 -10.04 -11.83 -8.56
C ILE A 36 -11.47 -11.40 -8.88
N SER A 37 -12.44 -12.02 -8.23
CA SER A 37 -13.85 -11.67 -8.37
C SER A 37 -14.27 -10.43 -7.57
N ASN A 38 -13.34 -9.75 -6.88
CA ASN A 38 -13.59 -8.67 -5.93
C ASN A 38 -14.71 -9.01 -4.93
N ALA A 39 -14.65 -10.20 -4.34
CA ALA A 39 -15.62 -10.65 -3.36
C ALA A 39 -15.65 -9.74 -2.13
N THR A 40 -16.76 -9.77 -1.40
CA THR A 40 -16.87 -9.00 -0.16
C THR A 40 -15.84 -9.48 0.85
N ARG A 41 -15.35 -8.54 1.69
CA ARG A 41 -14.42 -8.85 2.77
C ARG A 41 -14.91 -10.00 3.67
N SER A 42 -16.21 -10.07 3.93
CA SER A 42 -16.83 -11.13 4.75
C SER A 42 -16.58 -12.53 4.20
N ILE A 43 -16.61 -12.71 2.87
CA ILE A 43 -16.30 -14.00 2.24
C ILE A 43 -14.86 -14.42 2.54
N ALA A 44 -13.91 -13.50 2.41
CA ALA A 44 -12.51 -13.76 2.77
C ALA A 44 -12.31 -13.99 4.26
N GLU A 45 -13.04 -13.28 5.14
CA GLU A 45 -13.04 -13.50 6.58
C GLU A 45 -13.51 -14.91 6.95
N CYS A 46 -14.59 -15.39 6.32
CA CYS A 46 -15.09 -16.74 6.52
C CYS A 46 -14.04 -17.81 6.16
N MET A 47 -13.42 -17.69 4.98
CA MET A 47 -12.40 -18.65 4.52
C MET A 47 -11.12 -18.62 5.37
N VAL A 48 -10.58 -17.42 5.64
CA VAL A 48 -9.35 -17.26 6.43
C VAL A 48 -9.57 -17.70 7.88
N GLY A 49 -10.77 -17.42 8.44
CA GLY A 49 -11.13 -17.89 9.78
C GLY A 49 -11.20 -19.41 9.90
N LYS A 50 -11.52 -20.12 8.81
CA LYS A 50 -11.53 -21.58 8.76
C LYS A 50 -10.13 -22.17 8.58
N ASN A 51 -9.29 -21.58 7.72
CA ASN A 51 -7.90 -21.99 7.55
C ASN A 51 -6.99 -20.82 7.17
N ALA A 52 -6.20 -20.32 8.12
CA ALA A 52 -5.27 -19.22 7.86
C ALA A 52 -4.10 -19.60 6.92
N ARG A 53 -3.80 -20.89 6.71
CA ARG A 53 -2.68 -21.33 5.85
C ARG A 53 -2.86 -20.89 4.41
N ILE A 54 -4.10 -20.70 3.96
CA ILE A 54 -4.43 -20.22 2.61
C ILE A 54 -3.84 -18.84 2.32
N LEU A 55 -3.47 -18.05 3.34
CA LEU A 55 -2.78 -16.76 3.19
C LEU A 55 -1.37 -16.90 2.63
N THR A 56 -0.79 -18.10 2.65
CA THR A 56 0.59 -18.36 2.21
C THR A 56 0.68 -19.20 0.94
N ILE A 57 -0.45 -19.71 0.43
CA ILE A 57 -0.51 -20.47 -0.82
C ILE A 57 -0.45 -19.47 -1.98
N LYS A 58 0.63 -19.56 -2.74
CA LYS A 58 0.86 -18.67 -3.88
C LYS A 58 0.10 -19.12 -5.10
N VAL A 59 -0.47 -18.16 -5.82
CA VAL A 59 -1.05 -18.36 -7.15
C VAL A 59 -0.26 -17.49 -8.13
N TYR A 60 0.21 -18.08 -9.22
CA TYR A 60 1.19 -17.45 -10.14
C TYR A 60 2.40 -16.85 -9.41
N ASN A 61 2.93 -17.58 -8.42
CA ASN A 61 4.03 -17.14 -7.55
C ASN A 61 3.76 -15.86 -6.72
N MET A 62 2.49 -15.49 -6.56
CA MET A 62 2.07 -14.29 -5.82
C MET A 62 1.29 -14.65 -4.56
N LEU A 63 1.60 -13.98 -3.44
CA LEU A 63 0.82 -14.13 -2.20
C LEU A 63 -0.58 -13.52 -2.36
N PRO A 64 -1.63 -14.08 -1.72
CA PRO A 64 -3.00 -13.53 -1.76
C PRO A 64 -3.09 -12.04 -1.39
N VAL A 65 -2.31 -11.57 -0.40
CA VAL A 65 -2.26 -10.15 -0.03
C VAL A 65 -1.71 -9.28 -1.18
N ALA A 66 -0.64 -9.72 -1.86
CA ALA A 66 -0.06 -9.00 -2.99
C ALA A 66 -1.03 -9.01 -4.18
N MET A 67 -1.73 -10.13 -4.39
CA MET A 67 -2.77 -10.26 -5.41
C MET A 67 -3.89 -9.24 -5.18
N ALA A 68 -4.44 -9.15 -3.98
CA ALA A 68 -5.53 -8.21 -3.68
C ALA A 68 -5.14 -6.75 -3.93
N PHE A 69 -3.91 -6.36 -3.58
CA PHE A 69 -3.39 -5.04 -3.91
C PHE A 69 -3.19 -4.84 -5.42
N ARG A 70 -2.62 -5.83 -6.13
CA ARG A 70 -2.42 -5.77 -7.58
C ARG A 70 -3.73 -5.61 -8.36
N TYR A 71 -4.81 -6.26 -7.92
CA TYR A 71 -6.14 -6.08 -8.52
C TYR A 71 -6.87 -4.81 -8.03
N GLY A 72 -6.24 -3.97 -7.21
CA GLY A 72 -6.79 -2.70 -6.75
C GLY A 72 -7.87 -2.83 -5.68
N HIS A 73 -8.03 -4.00 -5.06
CA HIS A 73 -9.07 -4.27 -4.06
C HIS A 73 -8.66 -3.76 -2.68
N LYS A 74 -8.61 -2.43 -2.52
CA LYS A 74 -8.11 -1.72 -1.34
C LYS A 74 -8.58 -2.33 -0.01
N GLU A 75 -9.89 -2.42 0.21
CA GLU A 75 -10.45 -2.87 1.49
C GLU A 75 -10.15 -4.35 1.79
N LEU A 76 -10.18 -5.20 0.76
CA LEU A 76 -9.83 -6.61 0.88
C LEU A 76 -8.31 -6.79 1.10
N GLY A 77 -7.49 -6.05 0.37
CA GLY A 77 -6.03 -6.05 0.53
C GLY A 77 -5.59 -5.59 1.91
N ARG A 78 -6.24 -4.54 2.45
CA ARG A 78 -6.06 -4.07 3.83
C ARG A 78 -6.38 -5.17 4.85
N TYR A 79 -7.52 -5.84 4.70
CA TYR A 79 -7.87 -6.97 5.55
C TYR A 79 -6.82 -8.07 5.48
N LEU A 80 -6.48 -8.52 4.27
CA LEU A 80 -5.49 -9.59 4.05
C LEU A 80 -4.11 -9.22 4.60
N TYR A 81 -3.71 -7.95 4.50
CA TYR A 81 -2.48 -7.45 5.09
C TYR A 81 -2.46 -7.64 6.61
N LEU A 82 -3.52 -7.22 7.31
CA LEU A 82 -3.61 -7.36 8.76
C LEU A 82 -3.56 -8.81 9.23
N VAL A 83 -4.36 -9.67 8.60
CA VAL A 83 -4.37 -11.08 9.00
C VAL A 83 -3.06 -11.78 8.65
N SER A 84 -2.41 -11.38 7.56
CA SER A 84 -1.05 -11.87 7.23
C SER A 84 -0.03 -11.42 8.28
N LEU A 85 -0.10 -10.18 8.77
CA LEU A 85 0.77 -9.73 9.86
C LEU A 85 0.58 -10.50 11.16
N LYS A 86 -0.64 -10.98 11.43
CA LYS A 86 -0.98 -11.75 12.63
C LYS A 86 -0.57 -13.22 12.51
N GLU A 87 -0.95 -13.85 11.40
CA GLU A 87 -0.82 -15.30 11.21
C GLU A 87 0.53 -15.69 10.59
N CYS A 88 1.16 -14.80 9.82
CA CYS A 88 2.46 -15.04 9.18
C CYS A 88 3.30 -13.74 9.06
N PRO A 89 3.79 -13.16 10.18
CA PRO A 89 4.42 -11.83 10.23
C PRO A 89 5.55 -11.59 9.23
N ASP A 90 6.33 -12.64 8.92
CA ASP A 90 7.50 -12.56 8.04
C ASP A 90 7.20 -12.89 6.57
N CYS A 91 5.95 -13.22 6.20
CA CYS A 91 5.65 -13.70 4.85
C CYS A 91 6.03 -12.69 3.76
N LEU A 92 5.73 -11.41 3.94
CA LEU A 92 6.04 -10.35 2.98
C LEU A 92 7.52 -9.96 3.00
N VAL A 93 8.21 -10.11 4.14
CA VAL A 93 9.65 -9.85 4.23
C VAL A 93 10.46 -10.96 3.55
N ARG A 94 10.03 -12.21 3.69
CA ARG A 94 10.62 -13.38 3.01
C ARG A 94 10.28 -13.46 1.52
N ASN A 95 9.29 -12.70 1.08
CA ASN A 95 8.87 -12.59 -0.32
C ASN A 95 8.98 -11.13 -0.78
N PRO A 96 10.20 -10.59 -1.00
CA PRO A 96 10.42 -9.16 -1.18
C PRO A 96 9.73 -8.60 -2.44
N GLN A 97 9.56 -9.41 -3.49
CA GLN A 97 8.81 -9.00 -4.68
C GLN A 97 7.32 -8.81 -4.39
N ASP A 98 6.68 -9.73 -3.64
CA ASP A 98 5.31 -9.58 -3.16
C ASP A 98 5.18 -8.36 -2.24
N GLY A 99 6.18 -8.14 -1.37
CA GLY A 99 6.27 -6.95 -0.53
C GLY A 99 6.31 -5.65 -1.34
N ALA A 100 7.16 -5.59 -2.38
CA ALA A 100 7.21 -4.46 -3.29
C ALA A 100 5.89 -4.24 -4.04
N THR A 101 5.26 -5.31 -4.54
CA THR A 101 3.92 -5.26 -5.16
C THR A 101 2.88 -4.66 -4.22
N VAL A 102 2.87 -5.08 -2.95
CA VAL A 102 1.97 -4.50 -1.94
C VAL A 102 2.22 -3.01 -1.77
N ILE A 103 3.48 -2.55 -1.61
CA ILE A 103 3.79 -1.12 -1.42
C ILE A 103 3.42 -0.31 -2.66
N CYS A 104 3.81 -0.74 -3.87
CA CYS A 104 3.50 -0.04 -5.13
C CYS A 104 1.99 0.18 -5.29
N ASN A 105 1.22 -0.88 -5.14
CA ASN A 105 -0.23 -0.84 -5.34
C ASN A 105 -0.96 -0.19 -4.15
N ALA A 106 -0.41 -0.26 -2.94
CA ALA A 106 -0.88 0.54 -1.81
C ALA A 106 -0.70 2.05 -2.07
N ILE A 107 0.41 2.48 -2.68
CA ILE A 107 0.60 3.89 -3.09
C ILE A 107 -0.45 4.30 -4.12
N TYR A 108 -0.67 3.51 -5.18
CA TYR A 108 -1.65 3.83 -6.21
C TYR A 108 -3.10 3.83 -5.69
N THR A 109 -3.43 2.94 -4.75
CA THR A 109 -4.75 2.88 -4.10
C THR A 109 -4.87 3.81 -2.88
N GLN A 110 -3.84 4.61 -2.59
CA GLN A 110 -3.79 5.55 -1.46
C GLN A 110 -4.02 4.86 -0.10
N SER A 111 -3.45 3.66 0.06
CA SER A 111 -3.36 2.92 1.33
C SER A 111 -1.98 3.18 1.96
N PHE A 112 -1.64 4.46 2.17
CA PHE A 112 -0.30 4.87 2.58
C PHE A 112 0.10 4.34 3.95
N GLU A 113 -0.85 4.02 4.82
CA GLU A 113 -0.62 3.36 6.11
C GLU A 113 -0.02 1.96 5.93
N VAL A 114 -0.50 1.19 4.95
CA VAL A 114 0.04 -0.15 4.63
C VAL A 114 1.44 -0.02 4.05
N ALA A 115 1.62 0.90 3.09
CA ALA A 115 2.91 1.17 2.49
C ALA A 115 3.96 1.60 3.53
N LEU A 116 3.58 2.51 4.43
CA LEU A 116 4.46 3.04 5.46
C LEU A 116 4.82 1.99 6.51
N ASP A 117 3.86 1.18 6.95
CA ASP A 117 4.12 0.09 7.90
C ASP A 117 5.07 -0.95 7.31
N LEU A 118 4.77 -1.46 6.12
CA LEU A 118 5.58 -2.49 5.48
C LEU A 118 7.01 -2.00 5.22
N LEU A 119 7.14 -0.75 4.75
CA LEU A 119 8.46 -0.15 4.53
C LEU A 119 9.22 0.12 5.83
N SER A 120 8.51 0.41 6.93
CA SER A 120 9.12 0.57 8.25
C SER A 120 9.66 -0.76 8.80
N LYS A 121 9.04 -1.89 8.44
CA LYS A 121 9.51 -3.25 8.77
C LYS A 121 10.68 -3.69 7.89
N CYS A 122 10.66 -3.36 6.60
CA CYS A 122 11.74 -3.71 5.67
C CYS A 122 12.02 -2.57 4.68
N LYS A 123 13.01 -1.73 5.00
CA LYS A 123 13.35 -0.56 4.17
C LYS A 123 13.84 -0.93 2.78
N GLN A 124 14.49 -2.09 2.62
CA GLN A 124 15.01 -2.57 1.33
C GLN A 124 13.91 -2.64 0.26
N LEU A 125 12.66 -2.85 0.66
CA LEU A 125 11.52 -2.90 -0.25
C LEU A 125 11.31 -1.60 -1.04
N ALA A 126 11.80 -0.43 -0.57
CA ALA A 126 11.71 0.85 -1.30
C ALA A 126 12.27 0.79 -2.73
N ILE A 127 13.29 -0.05 -2.93
CA ILE A 127 14.08 -0.19 -4.17
C ILE A 127 13.99 -1.61 -4.74
N THR A 128 13.22 -2.49 -4.11
CA THR A 128 12.93 -3.82 -4.65
C THR A 128 11.97 -3.68 -5.82
N VAL A 129 12.33 -4.28 -6.94
CA VAL A 129 11.47 -4.39 -8.11
C VAL A 129 10.31 -5.35 -7.82
N GLU A 130 9.09 -4.90 -8.10
CA GLU A 130 7.89 -5.73 -7.96
C GLU A 130 7.81 -6.83 -9.04
N SER A 131 7.14 -7.94 -8.72
CA SER A 131 6.88 -9.01 -9.70
C SER A 131 5.61 -8.74 -10.49
N SER A 132 5.77 -8.21 -11.70
CA SER A 132 4.69 -8.11 -12.68
C SER A 132 5.11 -8.75 -14.02
N PRO A 133 4.47 -9.85 -14.44
CA PRO A 133 4.68 -10.43 -15.77
C PRO A 133 4.36 -9.48 -16.92
N ASP A 134 3.43 -8.54 -16.70
CA ASP A 134 2.82 -7.72 -17.76
C ASP A 134 3.26 -6.24 -17.72
N SER A 135 4.20 -5.87 -16.84
CA SER A 135 4.58 -4.47 -16.63
C SER A 135 6.09 -4.32 -16.51
N TYR A 136 6.59 -3.14 -16.89
CA TYR A 136 7.98 -2.79 -16.67
C TYR A 136 8.29 -2.86 -15.16
N PRO A 137 9.39 -3.52 -14.77
CA PRO A 137 9.78 -3.65 -13.37
C PRO A 137 9.94 -2.27 -12.72
N ARG A 138 9.12 -1.97 -11.71
CA ARG A 138 9.13 -0.67 -11.05
C ARG A 138 9.19 -0.82 -9.53
N PRO A 139 10.19 -0.24 -8.86
CA PRO A 139 10.24 -0.25 -7.41
C PRO A 139 9.24 0.75 -6.80
N PRO A 140 8.88 0.61 -5.52
CA PRO A 140 7.98 1.54 -4.84
C PRO A 140 8.35 3.02 -4.93
N VAL A 141 9.65 3.34 -4.96
CA VAL A 141 10.13 4.73 -5.17
C VAL A 141 9.64 5.32 -6.50
N HIS A 142 9.50 4.51 -7.54
CA HIS A 142 8.93 4.92 -8.82
C HIS A 142 7.42 5.17 -8.71
N ALA A 143 6.68 4.35 -7.96
CA ALA A 143 5.24 4.56 -7.77
C ALA A 143 4.96 5.91 -7.09
N LEU A 144 5.76 6.26 -6.06
CA LEU A 144 5.61 7.53 -5.35
C LEU A 144 6.01 8.75 -6.21
N ALA A 145 7.05 8.62 -7.03
CA ALA A 145 7.45 9.65 -7.99
C ALA A 145 6.32 10.00 -8.96
N ASN A 146 5.57 9.00 -9.42
CA ASN A 146 4.47 9.15 -10.37
C ASN A 146 3.17 9.71 -9.75
N LEU A 147 3.15 10.04 -8.44
CA LEU A 147 1.95 10.47 -7.71
C LEU A 147 2.11 11.87 -7.11
N PRO A 148 2.20 12.94 -7.93
CA PRO A 148 2.34 14.31 -7.43
C PRO A 148 1.16 14.74 -6.54
N SER A 149 -0.06 14.23 -6.79
CA SER A 149 -1.25 14.54 -6.01
C SER A 149 -1.22 14.03 -4.56
N ALA A 150 -0.25 13.18 -4.20
CA ALA A 150 -0.01 12.77 -2.81
C ALA A 150 0.85 13.80 -2.04
N PHE A 151 1.24 14.89 -2.69
CA PHE A 151 2.00 16.00 -2.10
C PHE A 151 1.24 17.32 -2.29
N LEU A 152 1.47 18.25 -1.36
CA LEU A 152 0.79 19.54 -1.36
C LEU A 152 1.04 20.33 -2.65
N SER A 153 2.25 20.28 -3.22
CA SER A 153 2.55 20.97 -4.48
C SER A 153 1.78 20.43 -5.69
N GLY A 154 1.37 19.16 -5.66
CA GLY A 154 0.52 18.57 -6.70
C GLY A 154 -0.97 18.88 -6.54
N CYS A 155 -1.39 19.47 -5.41
CA CYS A 155 -2.78 19.81 -5.14
C CYS A 155 -3.12 21.26 -5.50
N ARG A 156 -4.28 21.45 -6.14
CA ARG A 156 -4.82 22.79 -6.44
C ARG A 156 -5.76 23.25 -5.32
N LEU A 157 -5.19 23.90 -4.30
CA LEU A 157 -5.98 24.52 -3.22
C LEU A 157 -6.26 26.00 -3.50
N ARG A 158 -7.49 26.43 -3.22
CA ARG A 158 -7.86 27.86 -3.18
C ARG A 158 -7.20 28.54 -1.98
N PHE A 159 -7.15 29.88 -2.00
CA PHE A 159 -6.54 30.68 -0.92
C PHE A 159 -7.06 30.30 0.49
N TRP A 160 -8.38 30.27 0.68
CA TRP A 160 -8.98 29.93 1.98
C TRP A 160 -8.77 28.47 2.37
N GLN A 161 -8.76 27.54 1.40
CA GLN A 161 -8.45 26.12 1.65
C GLN A 161 -7.01 25.96 2.11
N ARG A 162 -6.07 26.71 1.52
CA ARG A 162 -4.65 26.70 1.92
C ARG A 162 -4.45 27.28 3.32
N TRP A 163 -5.20 28.32 3.67
CA TRP A 163 -5.22 28.86 5.03
C TRP A 163 -5.73 27.82 6.04
N LEU A 164 -6.89 27.18 5.77
CA LEU A 164 -7.42 26.11 6.63
C LEU A 164 -6.47 24.92 6.73
N TYR A 165 -5.91 24.47 5.60
CA TYR A 165 -4.94 23.38 5.54
C TYR A 165 -3.76 23.62 6.48
N ASN A 166 -3.24 24.84 6.55
CA ASN A 166 -2.11 25.17 7.43
C ASN A 166 -2.47 25.08 8.92
N ILE A 167 -3.72 25.36 9.28
CA ILE A 167 -4.21 25.36 10.67
C ILE A 167 -4.59 23.96 11.14
N ILE A 168 -5.02 23.07 10.24
CA ILE A 168 -5.37 21.69 10.60
C ILE A 168 -4.15 20.97 11.18
N CYS A 169 -4.23 20.48 12.42
CA CYS A 169 -3.19 19.65 13.00
C CYS A 169 -3.51 18.17 12.74
N ILE A 170 -2.57 17.42 12.18
CA ILE A 170 -2.64 15.96 12.20
C ILE A 170 -2.14 15.54 13.58
N GLY A 171 -2.99 14.91 14.38
CA GLY A 171 -2.55 14.32 15.63
C GLY A 171 -1.41 13.34 15.36
N SER A 172 -0.30 13.44 16.10
CA SER A 172 0.77 12.46 16.02
C SER A 172 0.21 11.12 16.53
N THR A 173 -0.22 10.24 15.63
CA THR A 173 -0.37 8.83 15.98
C THR A 173 1.03 8.27 16.17
N CYS A 174 1.52 8.41 17.40
CA CYS A 174 2.70 7.73 17.88
C CYS A 174 2.38 6.22 17.91
N SER A 175 3.01 5.45 17.03
CA SER A 175 3.36 4.04 17.23
C SER A 175 2.31 3.19 17.99
N GLY A 176 1.08 3.15 17.50
CA GLY A 176 0.06 2.21 17.98
C GLY A 176 0.09 0.93 17.14
N ASN A 177 -0.06 -0.23 17.76
CA ASN A 177 -0.22 -1.50 17.03
C ASN A 177 -1.23 -1.32 15.88
N ILE A 178 -0.88 -1.72 14.67
CA ILE A 178 -1.71 -1.52 13.48
C ILE A 178 -3.04 -2.26 13.60
N HIS A 179 -3.07 -3.36 14.36
CA HIS A 179 -4.32 -3.99 14.78
C HIS A 179 -5.24 -3.04 15.55
N THR A 180 -4.70 -2.20 16.44
CA THR A 180 -5.46 -1.12 17.09
C THR A 180 -5.75 0.03 16.15
N GLU A 181 -4.93 0.41 15.16
CA GLU A 181 -5.33 1.47 14.21
C GLU A 181 -6.41 1.02 13.22
N PHE A 182 -6.42 -0.25 12.82
CA PHE A 182 -7.43 -0.84 11.94
C PHE A 182 -8.69 -1.31 12.68
N ASN A 183 -8.59 -1.74 13.95
CA ASN A 183 -9.74 -2.02 14.81
C ASN A 183 -10.23 -0.77 15.57
N ASN A 184 -9.40 0.28 15.71
CA ASN A 184 -9.76 1.69 15.97
C ASN A 184 -9.97 2.47 14.66
N LEU A 185 -10.23 1.76 13.57
CA LEU A 185 -11.05 2.24 12.46
C LEU A 185 -12.53 1.81 12.61
N PRO A 186 -13.19 1.90 13.78
CA PRO A 186 -14.60 2.22 13.80
C PRO A 186 -14.64 3.73 13.60
N ILE A 187 -15.45 4.17 12.65
CA ILE A 187 -16.40 5.24 12.98
C ILE A 187 -15.74 6.36 13.82
N TYR A 188 -14.88 7.21 13.22
CA TYR A 188 -14.64 8.55 13.79
C TYR A 188 -15.91 9.44 13.69
N ALA A 189 -17.11 8.82 13.74
CA ALA A 189 -18.35 9.46 14.13
C ALA A 189 -18.57 9.25 15.64
N THR A 190 -17.67 9.78 16.48
CA THR A 190 -18.01 10.22 17.84
C THR A 190 -17.17 11.42 18.31
N HIS A 191 -16.57 12.17 17.38
CA HIS A 191 -16.41 13.61 17.52
C HIS A 191 -17.02 14.33 16.30
N GLU A 192 -18.18 13.85 15.84
CA GLU A 192 -19.09 14.62 14.98
C GLU A 192 -19.73 15.76 15.78
N ARG A 193 -18.91 16.76 16.17
CA ARG A 193 -19.39 18.13 16.13
C ARG A 193 -19.03 18.68 14.76
N SER A 194 -19.88 18.35 13.79
CA SER A 194 -20.08 19.10 12.55
C SER A 194 -18.80 19.66 11.91
N MET A 195 -17.89 18.79 11.45
CA MET A 195 -16.96 19.22 10.41
C MET A 195 -17.78 19.31 9.12
N THR A 196 -17.91 20.52 8.57
CA THR A 196 -18.41 20.70 7.21
C THR A 196 -17.56 19.84 6.28
N THR A 197 -18.19 19.21 5.28
CA THR A 197 -17.55 18.23 4.38
C THR A 197 -16.18 18.69 3.87
N GLY A 198 -16.04 19.99 3.54
CA GLY A 198 -14.77 20.56 3.09
C GLY A 198 -13.63 20.61 4.11
N ILE A 199 -13.91 20.66 5.42
CA ILE A 199 -12.86 20.57 6.47
C ILE A 199 -12.35 19.14 6.58
N LYS A 200 -13.25 18.16 6.53
CA LYS A 200 -12.90 16.74 6.53
C LYS A 200 -12.02 16.38 5.33
N ASP A 201 -12.40 16.84 4.14
CA ASP A 201 -11.60 16.61 2.92
C ASP A 201 -10.18 17.20 3.04
N LEU A 202 -10.03 18.38 3.64
CA LEU A 202 -8.72 18.99 3.88
C LEU A 202 -7.92 18.24 4.94
N TYR A 203 -8.57 17.69 5.97
CA TYR A 203 -7.92 16.85 6.98
C TYR A 203 -7.39 15.56 6.35
N ASP A 204 -8.23 14.84 5.61
CA ASP A 204 -7.89 13.58 4.95
C ASP A 204 -6.75 13.80 3.93
N MET A 205 -6.82 14.89 3.16
CA MET A 205 -5.73 15.31 2.27
C MET A 205 -4.42 15.58 3.04
N LYS A 206 -4.49 16.32 4.16
CA LYS A 206 -3.30 16.60 4.96
C LYS A 206 -2.69 15.30 5.50
N LEU A 207 -3.52 14.38 5.98
CA LEU A 207 -3.08 13.07 6.48
C LEU A 207 -2.31 12.30 5.40
N VAL A 208 -2.83 12.27 4.17
CA VAL A 208 -2.13 11.70 3.01
C VAL A 208 -0.77 12.37 2.79
N HIS A 209 -0.71 13.70 2.83
CA HIS A 209 0.56 14.42 2.65
C HIS A 209 1.59 14.10 3.73
N ASP A 210 1.17 13.95 4.99
CA ASP A 210 2.05 13.56 6.10
C ASP A 210 2.57 12.13 5.94
N GLN A 211 1.69 11.17 5.64
CA GLN A 211 2.07 9.76 5.41
C GLN A 211 3.01 9.62 4.21
N THR A 212 2.69 10.28 3.09
CA THR A 212 3.52 10.31 1.88
C THR A 212 4.89 10.96 2.14
N SER A 213 4.92 12.05 2.92
CA SER A 213 6.17 12.69 3.35
C SER A 213 7.05 11.75 4.18
N LYS A 214 6.45 10.96 5.11
CA LYS A 214 7.16 9.94 5.89
C LYS A 214 7.68 8.82 4.99
N LEU A 215 6.85 8.34 4.05
CA LEU A 215 7.21 7.31 3.09
C LEU A 215 8.41 7.74 2.21
N LEU A 216 8.35 8.95 1.65
CA LEU A 216 9.43 9.54 0.87
C LEU A 216 10.71 9.68 1.70
N SER A 217 10.61 10.06 2.97
CA SER A 217 11.78 10.12 3.87
C SER A 217 12.48 8.77 3.98
N ARG A 218 11.72 7.67 4.15
CA ARG A 218 12.28 6.31 4.23
C ARG A 218 12.91 5.87 2.90
N MET A 219 12.29 6.20 1.78
CA MET A 219 12.86 5.92 0.46
C MET A 219 14.16 6.71 0.23
N CYS A 220 14.23 7.97 0.64
CA CYS A 220 15.45 8.77 0.57
C CYS A 220 16.56 8.23 1.48
N GLU A 221 16.25 7.74 2.69
CA GLU A 221 17.23 7.05 3.55
C GLU A 221 17.87 5.85 2.83
N MET A 222 17.07 5.09 2.06
CA MET A 222 17.56 3.96 1.27
C MET A 222 18.32 4.39 0.02
N ALA A 223 17.94 5.49 -0.63
CA ALA A 223 18.69 6.02 -1.76
C ALA A 223 20.10 6.46 -1.33
N LYS A 224 20.25 7.09 -0.15
CA LYS A 224 21.54 7.57 0.36
C LYS A 224 22.65 6.53 0.47
N ILE A 225 22.29 5.26 0.63
CA ILE A 225 23.26 4.17 0.80
C ILE A 225 23.70 3.58 -0.55
N LEU A 226 23.09 4.00 -1.66
CA LEU A 226 23.39 3.49 -2.99
C LEU A 226 24.42 4.40 -3.67
N ASP A 227 25.34 3.79 -4.41
CA ASP A 227 26.12 4.50 -5.40
C ASP A 227 25.29 4.76 -6.67
N GLU A 228 25.78 5.64 -7.54
CA GLU A 228 25.05 6.05 -8.75
C GLU A 228 24.74 4.87 -9.68
N ASN A 229 25.64 3.89 -9.79
CA ASN A 229 25.44 2.72 -10.66
C ASN A 229 24.27 1.88 -10.14
N LYS A 230 24.22 1.61 -8.82
CA LYS A 230 23.11 0.91 -8.18
C LYS A 230 21.81 1.70 -8.27
N MET A 231 21.84 3.02 -8.14
CA MET A 231 20.64 3.84 -8.31
C MET A 231 20.06 3.74 -9.73
N ARG A 232 20.92 3.58 -10.74
CA ARG A 232 20.50 3.35 -12.13
C ARG A 232 19.92 1.95 -12.30
N GLU A 233 20.63 0.93 -11.83
CA GLU A 233 20.20 -0.48 -11.89
C GLU A 233 18.85 -0.69 -11.19
N LEU A 234 18.63 -0.01 -10.06
CA LEU A 234 17.41 -0.11 -9.26
C LEU A 234 16.37 0.96 -9.63
N HIS A 235 16.47 1.58 -10.82
CA HIS A 235 15.48 2.52 -11.36
C HIS A 235 15.15 3.75 -10.49
N VAL A 236 16.04 4.13 -9.56
CA VAL A 236 15.87 5.33 -8.71
C VAL A 236 16.07 6.60 -9.54
N ILE A 237 17.03 6.58 -10.46
CA ILE A 237 17.28 7.72 -11.38
C ILE A 237 16.08 7.91 -12.32
N GLU A 238 15.50 6.82 -12.84
CA GLU A 238 14.29 6.88 -13.66
C GLU A 238 13.10 7.44 -12.88
N ALA A 239 12.93 7.04 -11.62
CA ALA A 239 11.92 7.63 -10.73
C ALA A 239 12.14 9.14 -10.55
N LEU A 240 13.39 9.60 -10.45
CA LEU A 240 13.70 11.03 -10.35
C LEU A 240 13.31 11.79 -11.64
N PHE A 241 13.65 11.26 -12.81
CA PHE A 241 13.23 11.85 -14.09
C PHE A 241 11.70 11.90 -14.22
N LEU A 242 11.02 10.80 -13.89
CA LEU A 242 9.57 10.75 -13.91
C LEU A 242 8.96 11.78 -12.95
N ALA A 243 9.54 11.97 -11.76
CA ALA A 243 9.08 13.00 -10.83
C ALA A 243 9.20 14.41 -11.41
N VAL A 244 10.27 14.70 -12.17
CA VAL A 244 10.42 15.98 -12.89
C VAL A 244 9.34 16.13 -13.97
N GLU A 245 9.15 15.11 -14.81
CA GLU A 245 8.12 15.11 -15.86
C GLU A 245 6.69 15.30 -15.31
N ARG A 246 6.42 14.74 -14.13
CA ARG A 246 5.13 14.84 -13.44
C ARG A 246 4.97 16.10 -12.59
N GLY A 247 6.01 16.92 -12.45
CA GLY A 247 5.99 18.10 -11.58
C GLY A 247 5.90 17.77 -10.08
N ASN A 248 6.41 16.62 -9.66
CA ASN A 248 6.44 16.17 -8.26
C ASN A 248 7.60 16.83 -7.49
N VAL A 249 7.42 18.12 -7.17
CA VAL A 249 8.48 18.98 -6.61
C VAL A 249 9.02 18.46 -5.27
N GLU A 250 8.14 17.97 -4.40
CA GLU A 250 8.52 17.47 -3.07
C GLU A 250 9.44 16.25 -3.18
N PHE A 251 9.11 15.33 -4.10
CA PHE A 251 9.93 14.17 -4.40
C PHE A 251 11.31 14.59 -4.90
N VAL A 252 11.37 15.40 -5.97
CA VAL A 252 12.63 15.86 -6.58
C VAL A 252 13.51 16.56 -5.55
N ARG A 253 12.94 17.53 -4.82
CA ARG A 253 13.67 18.29 -3.79
C ARG A 253 14.28 17.37 -2.73
N ARG A 254 13.51 16.43 -2.19
CA ARG A 254 14.02 15.53 -1.14
C ARG A 254 15.05 14.55 -1.66
N MET A 255 14.85 14.01 -2.87
CA MET A 255 15.79 13.07 -3.45
C MET A 255 17.15 13.73 -3.76
N LEU A 256 17.14 14.96 -4.28
CA LEU A 256 18.36 15.76 -4.50
C LEU A 256 19.04 16.17 -3.19
N ASN A 257 18.27 16.55 -2.16
CA ASN A 257 18.84 16.83 -0.85
C ASN A 257 19.48 15.59 -0.21
N ALA A 258 18.93 14.41 -0.51
CA ALA A 258 19.49 13.14 -0.06
C ALA A 258 20.74 12.75 -0.86
N ASN A 259 20.77 13.06 -2.16
CA ASN A 259 21.83 12.68 -3.09
C ASN A 259 22.16 13.86 -4.03
N PRO A 260 22.95 14.85 -3.57
CA PRO A 260 23.19 16.09 -4.33
C PRO A 260 23.84 15.85 -5.70
N GLU A 261 24.64 14.78 -5.81
CA GLU A 261 25.27 14.37 -7.06
C GLU A 261 24.25 14.11 -8.16
N LEU A 262 23.00 13.74 -7.87
CA LEU A 262 22.00 13.52 -8.92
C LEU A 262 21.57 14.82 -9.64
N GLY A 263 21.91 15.99 -9.10
CA GLY A 263 21.50 17.28 -9.65
C GLY A 263 22.01 17.53 -11.07
N HIS A 264 23.23 17.08 -11.41
CA HIS A 264 23.80 17.27 -12.75
C HIS A 264 23.12 16.44 -13.84
N ARG A 265 22.25 15.49 -13.47
CA ARG A 265 21.50 14.66 -14.42
C ARG A 265 20.18 15.30 -14.87
N LEU A 266 19.71 16.34 -14.18
CA LEU A 266 18.43 17.00 -14.45
C LEU A 266 18.55 18.27 -15.32
N LEU A 267 19.77 18.65 -15.70
CA LEU A 267 20.11 19.77 -16.59
C LEU A 267 20.59 19.23 -17.93
#